data_AF-A0A3B4BD87-F1
#
_entry.id   AF-A0A3B4BD87-F1
#
_cell.length_a   1.000
_cell.length_b   1.000
_cell.length_c   1.000
_cell.angle_alpha   90.00
_cell.angle_beta   90.00
_cell.angle_gamma   90.00
#
_symmetry.space_group_name_H-M   'P 1'
#
loop_
_entity.id
_entity.type
_entity.pdbx_description
1 polymer ?
#
loop_
_entity_poly.entity_id
_entity_poly.type
_entity_poly.pdbx_seq_one_letter_code
_entity_poly.pdbx_strand_id
1 'polypeptide(L)'
;RDELSNIRRRKKELLDDIERLKFEIAEVMTEIEQLTCVGESKTSQRNKQIAMGRKKFNMDPKKGIQFLLENDLLQNTPEDIAQFLYKGEGLNKTVIGDYLGEREDFNIKVLQAFVELHEFSDLNLVQALRQFLWSFRLPGEAQKIDRMMEAFASRYCQCNPGVFQSTDTCYVLSFAIIMLNTSLHNPNVRDKPPVERFISMNRGINEGGDLPEELLRNLYDSIKSEPFKIPEDDGNDLTHTFFNPDREGWLLKLVNAPCKQENRNMLTNMTKGLFMLPGTNQEFWVAASTH
;
A
#
# COMPACT_ATOMS: atom_id res chain seq x y z
N ARG A 1 4.54 79.14 40.38
CA ARG A 1 5.58 78.25 40.95
C ARG A 1 5.05 76.82 41.12
N ASP A 2 3.79 76.66 41.54
CA ASP A 2 3.17 75.35 41.77
C ASP A 2 2.87 74.53 40.51
N GLU A 3 2.51 75.15 39.39
CA GLU A 3 2.31 74.41 38.13
C GLU A 3 3.60 73.76 37.62
N LEU A 4 4.74 74.46 37.74
CA LEU A 4 6.04 73.96 37.30
C LEU A 4 6.54 72.81 38.21
N SER A 5 6.21 72.83 39.51
CA SER A 5 6.52 71.74 40.42
C SER A 5 5.64 70.52 40.15
N ASN A 6 4.35 70.72 39.85
CA ASN A 6 3.43 69.67 39.45
C ASN A 6 3.84 69.00 38.14
N ILE A 7 4.27 69.76 37.13
CA ILE A 7 4.80 69.21 35.87
C ILE A 7 6.07 68.40 36.11
N ARG A 8 6.99 68.89 36.96
CA ARG A 8 8.21 68.15 37.32
C ARG A 8 7.91 66.84 38.05
N ARG A 9 6.94 66.86 38.96
CA ARG A 9 6.48 65.65 39.68
C ARG A 9 5.90 64.63 38.70
N ARG A 10 5.00 65.07 37.81
CA ARG A 10 4.35 64.21 36.82
C ARG A 10 5.33 63.66 35.77
N LYS A 11 6.33 64.46 35.39
CA LYS A 11 7.45 64.00 34.56
C LYS A 11 8.25 62.89 35.26
N LYS A 12 8.48 63.02 36.58
CA LYS A 12 9.16 62.00 37.36
C LYS A 12 8.35 60.70 37.42
N GLU A 13 7.05 60.80 37.73
CA GLU A 13 6.13 59.65 37.73
C GLU A 13 6.13 58.92 36.39
N LEU A 14 6.04 59.65 35.27
CA LEU A 14 6.09 59.05 33.92
C LEU A 14 7.44 58.40 33.60
N LEU A 15 8.54 58.94 34.12
CA LEU A 15 9.87 58.33 33.93
C LEU A 15 9.98 57.03 34.73
N ASP A 16 9.48 57.03 35.97
CA ASP A 16 9.44 55.85 36.83
C ASP A 16 8.54 54.76 36.21
N ASP A 17 7.39 55.13 35.62
CA ASP A 17 6.50 54.21 34.89
C ASP A 17 7.15 53.65 33.62
N ILE A 18 7.87 54.47 32.85
CA ILE A 18 8.62 54.00 31.66
C ILE A 18 9.70 53.00 32.07
N GLU A 19 10.39 53.24 33.17
CA GLU A 19 11.42 52.34 33.68
C GLU A 19 10.81 51.01 34.14
N ARG A 20 9.64 51.05 34.78
CA ARG A 20 8.88 49.87 35.16
C ARG A 20 8.43 49.05 33.96
N LEU A 21 7.84 49.70 32.95
CA LEU A 21 7.40 49.03 31.72
C LEU A 21 8.57 48.41 30.94
N LYS A 22 9.74 49.05 30.96
CA LYS A 22 10.96 48.46 30.37
C LYS A 22 11.38 47.17 31.08
N PHE A 23 11.25 47.13 32.40
CA PHE A 23 11.56 45.93 33.18
C PHE A 23 10.57 44.80 32.87
N GLU A 24 9.27 45.11 32.85
CA GLU A 24 8.22 44.14 32.50
C GLU A 24 8.39 43.58 31.08
N ILE A 25 8.73 44.43 30.09
CA ILE A 25 9.03 43.97 28.72
C ILE A 25 10.24 43.03 28.71
N ALA A 26 11.31 43.34 29.44
CA ALA A 26 12.50 42.50 29.49
C ALA A 26 12.21 41.12 30.12
N GLU A 27 11.37 41.08 31.16
CA GLU A 27 10.92 39.85 31.80
C GLU A 27 10.11 38.98 30.83
N VAL A 28 9.11 39.56 30.15
CA VAL A 28 8.30 38.86 29.14
C VAL A 28 9.15 38.36 27.98
N MET A 29 10.14 39.13 27.50
CA MET A 29 11.05 38.67 26.45
C MET A 29 11.89 37.48 26.91
N THR A 30 12.33 37.48 28.17
CA THR A 30 13.08 36.36 28.75
C THR A 30 12.23 35.10 28.87
N GLU A 31 10.95 35.22 29.25
CA GLU A 31 10.01 34.09 29.29
C GLU A 31 9.74 33.51 27.89
N ILE A 32 9.57 34.38 26.88
CA ILE A 32 9.40 33.95 25.48
C ILE A 32 10.64 33.18 24.99
N GLU A 33 11.84 33.69 25.27
CA GLU A 33 13.09 33.02 24.90
C GLU A 33 13.23 31.65 25.58
N GLN A 34 12.89 31.54 26.87
CA GLN A 34 12.91 30.26 27.58
C GLN A 34 11.90 29.25 27.00
N LEU A 35 10.67 29.70 26.69
CA LEU A 35 9.65 28.86 26.06
C LEU A 35 10.08 28.38 24.67
N THR A 36 10.71 29.24 23.87
CA THR A 36 11.21 28.85 22.53
C THR A 36 12.35 27.83 22.60
N CYS A 37 13.37 28.03 23.45
CA CYS A 37 14.46 27.07 23.65
C CYS A 37 13.96 25.69 24.14
N VAL A 38 13.00 25.67 25.06
CA VAL A 38 12.40 24.42 25.54
C VAL A 38 11.56 23.75 24.44
N GLY A 39 10.86 24.54 23.63
CA GLY A 39 10.10 24.06 22.47
C GLY A 39 10.97 23.40 21.40
N GLU A 40 12.10 24.01 21.06
CA GLU A 40 13.06 23.46 20.09
C GLU A 40 13.70 22.15 20.58
N SER A 41 14.09 22.09 21.85
CA SER A 41 14.67 20.90 22.47
C SER A 41 13.66 19.73 22.53
N LYS A 42 12.42 20.00 22.93
CA LYS A 42 11.34 18.99 22.97
C LYS A 42 10.96 18.50 21.57
N THR A 43 10.90 19.38 20.58
CA THR A 43 10.60 19.01 19.19
C THR A 43 11.73 18.16 18.60
N SER A 44 13.00 18.52 18.87
CA SER A 44 14.17 17.74 18.48
C SER A 44 14.17 16.35 19.13
N GLN A 45 13.81 16.26 20.41
CA GLN A 45 13.70 14.98 21.12
C GLN A 45 12.57 14.10 20.56
N ARG A 46 11.39 14.67 20.33
CA ARG A 46 10.24 13.98 19.72
C ARG A 46 10.59 13.40 18.35
N ASN A 47 11.23 14.20 17.49
CA ASN A 47 11.65 13.76 16.16
C ASN A 47 12.67 12.62 16.21
N LYS A 48 13.61 12.65 17.17
CA LYS A 48 14.56 11.55 17.40
C LYS A 48 13.86 10.26 17.83
N GLN A 49 12.86 10.35 18.71
CA GLN A 49 12.10 9.17 19.13
C GLN A 49 11.24 8.61 17.99
N ILE A 50 10.61 9.46 17.17
CA ILE A 50 9.88 9.02 15.96
C ILE A 50 10.83 8.30 15.00
N ALA A 51 12.00 8.87 14.73
CA ALA A 51 13.00 8.24 13.86
C ALA A 51 13.47 6.88 14.42
N MET A 52 13.63 6.76 15.74
CA MET A 52 13.94 5.48 16.39
C MET A 52 12.80 4.48 16.27
N GLY A 53 11.55 4.91 16.44
CA GLY A 53 10.36 4.07 16.28
C GLY A 53 10.21 3.53 14.86
N ARG A 54 10.44 4.38 13.84
CA ARG A 54 10.49 3.96 12.42
C ARG A 54 11.57 2.91 12.17
N LYS A 55 12.78 3.10 12.71
CA LYS A 55 13.86 2.10 12.62
C LYS A 55 13.49 0.78 13.28
N LYS A 56 12.85 0.82 14.46
CA LYS A 56 12.35 -0.38 15.15
C LYS A 56 11.26 -1.08 14.33
N PHE A 57 10.34 -0.32 13.74
CA PHE A 57 9.30 -0.86 12.86
C PHE A 57 9.90 -1.62 11.69
N ASN A 58 10.89 -1.05 11.01
CA ASN A 58 11.55 -1.69 9.87
C ASN A 58 12.32 -2.97 10.25
N MET A 59 12.62 -3.20 11.54
CA MET A 59 13.22 -4.45 12.02
C MET A 59 12.16 -5.45 12.51
N ASP A 60 11.13 -4.96 13.19
CA ASP A 60 10.02 -5.73 13.74
C ASP A 60 8.80 -4.81 13.86
N PRO A 61 7.78 -4.97 13.01
CA PRO A 61 6.68 -4.00 12.92
C PRO A 61 5.86 -3.94 14.22
N LYS A 62 5.69 -5.07 14.91
CA LYS A 62 4.95 -5.14 16.18
C LYS A 62 5.70 -4.38 17.27
N LYS A 63 7.02 -4.59 17.41
CA LYS A 63 7.84 -3.85 18.39
C LYS A 63 7.98 -2.37 18.06
N GLY A 64 8.04 -2.02 16.77
CA GLY A 64 8.09 -0.63 16.31
C GLY A 64 6.82 0.15 16.68
N ILE A 65 5.65 -0.42 16.39
CA ILE A 65 4.37 0.16 16.79
C ILE A 65 4.29 0.24 18.30
N GLN A 66 4.59 -0.84 19.02
CA GLN A 66 4.58 -0.84 20.49
C GLN A 66 5.45 0.27 21.08
N PHE A 67 6.67 0.46 20.57
CA PHE A 67 7.54 1.55 21.01
C PHE A 67 6.92 2.94 20.78
N LEU A 68 6.27 3.15 19.64
CA LEU A 68 5.61 4.43 19.34
C LEU A 68 4.41 4.68 20.26
N LEU A 69 3.65 3.63 20.60
CA LEU A 69 2.54 3.70 21.57
C LEU A 69 3.04 4.04 22.98
N GLU A 70 4.07 3.33 23.46
CA GLU A 70 4.65 3.51 24.81
C GLU A 70 5.29 4.88 25.03
N ASN A 71 5.65 5.58 23.95
CA ASN A 71 6.25 6.92 24.01
C ASN A 71 5.24 8.04 23.66
N ASP A 72 3.93 7.73 23.61
CA ASP A 72 2.85 8.68 23.26
C ASP A 72 3.05 9.37 21.90
N LEU A 73 3.71 8.67 20.96
CA LEU A 73 3.98 9.16 19.60
C LEU A 73 2.93 8.69 18.59
N LEU A 74 2.17 7.65 18.96
CA LEU A 74 1.10 7.06 18.17
C LEU A 74 -0.02 6.63 19.12
N GLN A 75 -1.28 6.73 18.68
CA GLN A 75 -2.43 6.27 19.45
C GLN A 75 -2.71 4.80 19.12
N ASN A 76 -3.23 4.05 20.09
CA ASN A 76 -3.53 2.62 19.92
C ASN A 76 -4.92 2.40 19.29
N THR A 77 -5.16 3.03 18.15
CA THR A 77 -6.38 2.85 17.35
C THR A 77 -5.99 2.32 15.97
N PRO A 78 -6.84 1.49 15.32
CA PRO A 78 -6.58 1.02 13.96
C PRO A 78 -6.39 2.17 12.96
N GLU A 79 -7.14 3.25 13.12
CA GLU A 79 -7.15 4.41 12.23
C GLU A 79 -5.84 5.20 12.32
N ASP A 80 -5.34 5.46 13.54
CA ASP A 80 -4.09 6.18 13.73
C ASP A 80 -2.88 5.37 13.22
N ILE A 81 -2.89 4.04 13.45
CA ILE A 81 -1.84 3.15 12.92
C ILE A 81 -1.92 3.08 11.40
N ALA A 82 -3.12 2.92 10.82
CA ALA A 82 -3.30 2.95 9.37
C ALA A 82 -2.81 4.26 8.76
N GLN A 83 -3.10 5.41 9.39
CA GLN A 83 -2.63 6.71 8.94
C GLN A 83 -1.10 6.85 9.03
N PHE A 84 -0.49 6.29 10.06
CA PHE A 84 0.97 6.21 10.19
C PHE A 84 1.60 5.37 9.07
N LEU A 85 1.04 4.19 8.80
CA LEU A 85 1.50 3.30 7.72
C LEU A 85 1.31 3.94 6.34
N TYR A 86 0.16 4.59 6.10
CA TYR A 86 -0.17 5.23 4.83
C TYR A 86 0.75 6.41 4.51
N LYS A 87 1.13 7.21 5.52
CA LYS A 87 2.14 8.27 5.34
C LYS A 87 3.50 7.69 4.95
N GLY A 88 3.84 6.50 5.44
CA GLY A 88 5.00 5.71 4.99
C GLY A 88 6.37 6.38 5.15
N GLU A 89 6.47 7.51 5.85
CA GLU A 89 7.69 8.32 5.87
C GLU A 89 8.82 7.60 6.63
N GLY A 90 9.84 7.13 5.91
CA GLY A 90 10.95 6.37 6.48
C GLY A 90 10.60 4.94 6.90
N LEU A 91 9.46 4.41 6.44
CA LEU A 91 9.06 3.03 6.65
C LEU A 91 9.39 2.17 5.43
N ASN A 92 9.84 0.94 5.67
CA ASN A 92 10.06 -0.05 4.63
C ASN A 92 8.70 -0.60 4.18
N LYS A 93 8.44 -0.54 2.86
CA LYS A 93 7.13 -0.89 2.31
C LYS A 93 6.83 -2.38 2.28
N THR A 94 7.86 -3.23 2.26
CA THR A 94 7.71 -4.68 2.47
C THR A 94 7.22 -4.95 3.88
N VAL A 95 7.80 -4.30 4.88
CA VAL A 95 7.40 -4.47 6.28
C VAL A 95 5.98 -3.95 6.54
N ILE A 96 5.56 -2.90 5.83
CA ILE A 96 4.15 -2.45 5.84
C ILE A 96 3.23 -3.56 5.31
N GLY A 97 3.55 -4.14 4.16
CA GLY A 97 2.78 -5.24 3.55
C GLY A 97 2.70 -6.45 4.47
N ASP A 98 3.82 -6.84 5.08
CA ASP A 98 3.87 -7.97 6.01
C ASP A 98 2.95 -7.78 7.22
N TYR A 99 2.94 -6.56 7.80
CA TYR A 99 2.12 -6.21 8.96
C TYR A 99 0.63 -6.12 8.62
N LEU A 100 0.27 -5.45 7.52
CA LEU A 100 -1.12 -5.35 7.05
C LEU A 100 -1.68 -6.72 6.65
N GLY A 101 -0.81 -7.58 6.13
CA GLY A 101 -1.10 -8.96 5.81
C GLY A 101 -1.10 -9.89 7.03
N GLU A 102 -1.08 -9.46 8.28
CA GLU A 102 -1.19 -10.39 9.44
C GLU A 102 -2.65 -10.77 9.74
N ARG A 103 -2.89 -12.00 10.21
CA ARG A 103 -4.26 -12.57 10.39
C ARG A 103 -4.95 -12.15 11.67
N GLU A 104 -4.24 -11.45 12.54
CA GLU A 104 -4.70 -11.00 13.83
C GLU A 104 -5.81 -9.96 13.67
N ASP A 105 -6.86 -10.05 14.51
CA ASP A 105 -8.05 -9.18 14.42
C ASP A 105 -7.71 -7.68 14.39
N PHE A 106 -6.67 -7.29 15.12
CA PHE A 106 -6.22 -5.91 15.14
C PHE A 106 -5.60 -5.49 13.79
N ASN A 107 -4.74 -6.33 13.21
CA ASN A 107 -4.12 -6.11 11.90
C ASN A 107 -5.17 -6.06 10.79
N ILE A 108 -6.21 -6.90 10.87
CA ILE A 108 -7.34 -6.87 9.93
C ILE A 108 -8.07 -5.53 10.00
N LYS A 109 -8.32 -4.99 11.20
CA LYS A 109 -8.92 -3.66 11.37
C LYS A 109 -8.02 -2.55 10.84
N VAL A 110 -6.70 -2.65 11.06
CA VAL A 110 -5.73 -1.69 10.51
C VAL A 110 -5.75 -1.74 8.98
N LEU A 111 -5.81 -2.93 8.37
CA LEU A 111 -5.92 -3.09 6.92
C LEU A 111 -7.20 -2.44 6.37
N GLN A 112 -8.34 -2.62 7.04
CA GLN A 112 -9.59 -1.97 6.65
C GLN A 112 -9.47 -0.44 6.70
N ALA A 113 -8.99 0.12 7.82
CA ALA A 113 -8.74 1.56 7.92
C ALA A 113 -7.70 2.05 6.89
N PHE A 114 -6.70 1.22 6.54
CA PHE A 114 -5.68 1.56 5.55
C PHE A 114 -6.23 1.62 4.13
N VAL A 115 -7.10 0.68 3.72
CA VAL A 115 -7.77 0.75 2.41
C VAL A 115 -8.75 1.91 2.35
N GLU A 116 -9.40 2.27 3.47
CA GLU A 116 -10.31 3.42 3.55
C GLU A 116 -9.61 4.77 3.29
N LEU A 117 -8.33 4.88 3.63
CA LEU A 117 -7.51 6.06 3.32
C LEU A 117 -7.22 6.22 1.81
N HIS A 118 -7.51 5.20 0.99
CA HIS A 118 -7.40 5.32 -0.46
C HIS A 118 -8.72 5.81 -1.08
N GLU A 119 -8.62 6.87 -1.88
CA GLU A 119 -9.73 7.46 -2.62
C GLU A 119 -9.81 6.84 -4.03
N PHE A 120 -10.66 5.83 -4.18
CA PHE A 120 -10.84 5.13 -5.47
C PHE A 120 -12.01 5.63 -6.31
N SER A 121 -12.77 6.62 -5.84
CA SER A 121 -13.89 7.19 -6.57
C SER A 121 -13.42 7.76 -7.91
N ASP A 122 -14.19 7.52 -8.97
CA ASP A 122 -13.92 7.97 -10.34
C ASP A 122 -12.61 7.45 -10.96
N LEU A 123 -11.93 6.52 -10.30
CA LEU A 123 -10.77 5.82 -10.84
C LEU A 123 -11.19 4.50 -11.47
N ASN A 124 -10.58 4.16 -12.61
CA ASN A 124 -10.69 2.80 -13.13
C ASN A 124 -9.85 1.82 -12.29
N LEU A 125 -10.09 0.52 -12.47
CA LEU A 125 -9.47 -0.52 -11.64
C LEU A 125 -7.93 -0.51 -11.71
N VAL A 126 -7.34 -0.23 -12.87
CA VAL A 126 -5.87 -0.13 -13.02
C VAL A 126 -5.33 1.09 -12.25
N GLN A 127 -6.00 2.23 -12.32
CA GLN A 127 -5.60 3.44 -11.59
C GLN A 127 -5.66 3.22 -10.07
N ALA A 128 -6.73 2.61 -9.58
CA ALA A 128 -6.87 2.25 -8.17
C ALA A 128 -5.79 1.26 -7.73
N LEU A 129 -5.51 0.22 -8.53
CA LEU A 129 -4.42 -0.74 -8.26
C LEU A 129 -3.05 -0.05 -8.21
N ARG A 130 -2.77 0.90 -9.11
CA ARG A 130 -1.51 1.67 -9.08
C ARG A 130 -1.35 2.45 -7.78
N GLN A 131 -2.41 3.11 -7.31
CA GLN A 131 -2.35 3.84 -6.05
C GLN A 131 -2.16 2.88 -4.87
N PHE A 132 -2.91 1.78 -4.85
CA PHE A 132 -2.87 0.81 -3.77
C PHE A 132 -1.50 0.12 -3.65
N LEU A 133 -0.97 -0.39 -4.77
CA LEU A 133 0.33 -1.07 -4.84
C LEU A 133 1.52 -0.11 -4.72
N TRP A 134 1.29 1.20 -4.78
CA TRP A 134 2.33 2.18 -4.46
C TRP A 134 2.54 2.34 -2.95
N SER A 135 1.53 2.03 -2.13
CA SER A 135 1.57 2.29 -0.68
C SER A 135 2.36 1.25 0.12
N PHE A 136 2.51 0.04 -0.42
CA PHE A 136 3.22 -1.09 0.22
C PHE A 136 3.71 -2.09 -0.83
N ARG A 137 4.49 -3.10 -0.43
CA ARG A 137 4.83 -4.25 -1.29
C ARG A 137 4.00 -5.47 -0.90
N LEU A 138 3.46 -6.19 -1.89
CA LEU A 138 2.67 -7.38 -1.62
C LEU A 138 3.53 -8.44 -0.91
N PRO A 139 3.03 -9.06 0.17
CA PRO A 139 3.73 -10.13 0.88
C PRO A 139 3.81 -11.39 0.03
N GLY A 140 4.82 -12.24 0.26
CA GLY A 140 5.04 -13.46 -0.53
C GLY A 140 4.03 -14.59 -0.26
N GLU A 141 3.40 -14.59 0.92
CA GLU A 141 2.49 -15.66 1.32
C GLU A 141 1.08 -15.45 0.73
N ALA A 142 0.57 -16.46 0.03
CA ALA A 142 -0.73 -16.41 -0.65
C ALA A 142 -1.89 -15.95 0.25
N GLN A 143 -1.95 -16.43 1.50
CA GLN A 143 -2.99 -16.05 2.46
C GLN A 143 -2.94 -14.58 2.90
N LYS A 144 -1.78 -13.93 2.80
CA LYS A 144 -1.64 -12.51 3.09
C LYS A 144 -2.08 -11.68 1.89
N ILE A 145 -1.64 -12.06 0.69
CA ILE A 145 -2.05 -11.43 -0.58
C ILE A 145 -3.57 -11.45 -0.70
N ASP A 146 -4.19 -12.61 -0.47
CA ASP A 146 -5.64 -12.82 -0.55
C ASP A 146 -6.42 -11.79 0.27
N ARG A 147 -6.09 -11.63 1.55
CA ARG A 147 -6.74 -10.65 2.44
C ARG A 147 -6.56 -9.21 2.00
N MET A 148 -5.37 -8.85 1.50
CA MET A 148 -5.11 -7.49 1.02
C MET A 148 -5.91 -7.18 -0.25
N MET A 149 -6.00 -8.14 -1.17
CA MET A 149 -6.75 -7.99 -2.41
C MET A 149 -8.27 -8.03 -2.18
N GLU A 150 -8.76 -8.81 -1.22
CA GLU A 150 -10.17 -8.81 -0.81
C GLU A 150 -10.58 -7.46 -0.20
N ALA A 151 -9.76 -6.90 0.70
CA ALA A 151 -9.98 -5.57 1.27
C ALA A 151 -9.98 -4.48 0.18
N PHE A 152 -9.04 -4.56 -0.78
CA PHE A 152 -8.99 -3.66 -1.92
C PHE A 152 -10.24 -3.76 -2.80
N ALA A 153 -10.65 -4.97 -3.19
CA ALA A 153 -11.80 -5.18 -4.06
C ALA A 153 -13.09 -4.68 -3.40
N SER A 154 -13.27 -4.97 -2.11
CA SER A 154 -14.41 -4.47 -1.32
C SER A 154 -14.45 -2.95 -1.33
N ARG A 155 -13.31 -2.29 -1.05
CA ARG A 155 -13.21 -0.83 -1.05
C ARG A 155 -13.47 -0.23 -2.43
N TYR A 156 -12.92 -0.81 -3.50
CA TYR A 156 -13.12 -0.32 -4.86
C TYR A 156 -14.60 -0.36 -5.25
N CYS A 157 -15.30 -1.48 -4.98
CA CYS A 157 -16.74 -1.61 -5.25
C CYS A 157 -17.59 -0.64 -4.44
N GLN A 158 -17.20 -0.33 -3.19
CA GLN A 158 -17.88 0.70 -2.38
C GLN A 158 -17.72 2.11 -2.97
N CYS A 159 -16.53 2.44 -3.47
CA CYS A 159 -16.27 3.74 -4.11
C CYS A 159 -16.90 3.86 -5.51
N ASN A 160 -17.06 2.75 -6.23
CA ASN A 160 -17.54 2.71 -7.61
C ASN A 160 -18.74 1.76 -7.77
N PRO A 161 -19.90 2.11 -7.18
CA PRO A 161 -21.08 1.25 -7.21
C PRO A 161 -21.59 1.05 -8.63
N GLY A 162 -21.92 -0.20 -8.98
CA GLY A 162 -22.49 -0.57 -10.29
C GLY A 162 -21.47 -0.84 -11.40
N VAL A 163 -20.17 -0.67 -11.15
CA VAL A 163 -19.12 -1.06 -12.11
C VAL A 163 -18.99 -2.58 -12.22
N PHE A 164 -19.06 -3.29 -11.09
CA PHE A 164 -19.00 -4.74 -10.99
C PHE A 164 -20.25 -5.28 -10.28
N GLN A 165 -20.70 -6.48 -10.64
CA GLN A 165 -21.87 -7.11 -10.00
C GLN A 165 -21.54 -7.64 -8.59
N SER A 166 -20.29 -8.03 -8.36
CA SER A 166 -19.82 -8.56 -7.08
C SER A 166 -18.40 -8.11 -6.76
N THR A 167 -18.04 -8.15 -5.47
CA THR A 167 -16.66 -7.96 -5.02
C THR A 167 -15.74 -9.03 -5.62
N ASP A 168 -16.24 -10.26 -5.79
CA ASP A 168 -15.51 -11.37 -6.39
C ASP A 168 -15.10 -11.06 -7.84
N THR A 169 -16.00 -10.46 -8.63
CA THR A 169 -15.68 -9.98 -9.99
C THR A 169 -14.51 -9.00 -9.97
N CYS A 170 -14.53 -8.01 -9.06
CA CYS A 170 -13.47 -7.02 -8.93
C CYS A 170 -12.15 -7.66 -8.48
N TYR A 171 -12.21 -8.59 -7.53
CA TYR A 171 -11.06 -9.33 -7.00
C TYR A 171 -10.39 -10.15 -8.10
N VAL A 172 -11.15 -10.98 -8.83
CA VAL A 172 -10.63 -11.84 -9.89
C VAL A 172 -10.04 -11.01 -11.03
N LEU A 173 -10.74 -9.95 -11.45
CA LEU A 173 -10.24 -9.07 -12.50
C LEU A 173 -8.96 -8.35 -12.08
N SER A 174 -8.80 -8.01 -10.80
CA SER A 174 -7.57 -7.41 -10.27
C SER A 174 -6.38 -8.33 -10.43
N PHE A 175 -6.52 -9.63 -10.14
CA PHE A 175 -5.48 -10.62 -10.41
C PHE A 175 -5.21 -10.80 -11.90
N ALA A 176 -6.25 -10.80 -12.74
CA ALA A 176 -6.08 -10.86 -14.19
C ALA A 176 -5.25 -9.68 -14.72
N ILE A 177 -5.45 -8.47 -14.17
CA ILE A 177 -4.67 -7.27 -14.48
C ILE A 177 -3.21 -7.41 -14.02
N ILE A 178 -2.99 -7.90 -12.80
CA ILE A 178 -1.62 -8.13 -12.27
C ILE A 178 -0.88 -9.16 -13.12
N MET A 179 -1.53 -10.26 -13.51
CA MET A 179 -0.96 -11.28 -14.41
C MET A 179 -0.72 -10.72 -15.82
N LEU A 180 -1.59 -9.83 -16.31
CA LEU A 180 -1.39 -9.13 -17.57
C LEU A 180 -0.11 -8.27 -17.52
N ASN A 181 0.15 -7.58 -16.40
CA ASN A 181 1.38 -6.79 -16.23
C ASN A 181 2.64 -7.65 -16.42
N THR A 182 2.72 -8.80 -15.73
CA THR A 182 3.82 -9.77 -15.93
C THR A 182 3.91 -10.19 -17.39
N SER A 183 2.76 -10.53 -18.00
CA SER A 183 2.71 -11.07 -19.36
C SER A 183 3.18 -10.08 -20.43
N LEU A 184 2.91 -8.78 -20.25
CA LEU A 184 3.28 -7.74 -21.21
C LEU A 184 4.71 -7.22 -20.99
N HIS A 185 5.17 -7.14 -19.75
CA HIS A 185 6.38 -6.39 -19.38
C HIS A 185 7.55 -7.24 -18.91
N ASN A 186 7.34 -8.48 -18.45
CA ASN A 186 8.46 -9.35 -18.08
C ASN A 186 9.19 -9.85 -19.35
N PRO A 187 10.49 -9.56 -19.53
CA PRO A 187 11.26 -9.98 -20.70
C PRO A 187 11.32 -11.51 -20.91
N ASN A 188 11.11 -12.29 -19.84
CA ASN A 188 11.11 -13.75 -19.90
C ASN A 188 9.80 -14.32 -20.49
N VAL A 189 8.74 -13.52 -20.58
CA VAL A 189 7.48 -13.92 -21.22
C VAL A 189 7.58 -13.63 -22.72
N ARG A 190 7.60 -14.70 -23.52
CA ARG A 190 7.71 -14.62 -24.99
C ARG A 190 6.39 -14.31 -25.67
N ASP A 191 5.29 -14.85 -25.15
CA ASP A 191 3.96 -14.71 -25.71
C ASP A 191 3.22 -13.57 -25.02
N LYS A 192 3.21 -12.40 -25.66
CA LYS A 192 2.52 -11.21 -25.15
C LYS A 192 1.07 -11.23 -25.63
N PRO A 193 0.08 -11.38 -24.74
CA PRO A 193 -1.31 -11.51 -25.16
C PRO A 193 -1.79 -10.23 -25.83
N PRO A 194 -2.45 -10.29 -27.02
CA PRO A 194 -3.14 -9.14 -27.59
C PRO A 194 -4.40 -8.80 -26.77
N VAL A 195 -4.97 -7.62 -26.98
CA VAL A 195 -6.14 -7.14 -26.23
C VAL A 195 -7.36 -8.04 -26.42
N GLU A 196 -7.56 -8.58 -27.62
CA GLU A 196 -8.64 -9.53 -27.93
C GLU A 196 -8.53 -10.80 -27.08
N ARG A 197 -7.29 -11.26 -26.82
CA ARG A 197 -7.05 -12.39 -25.93
C ARG A 197 -7.40 -12.05 -24.49
N PHE A 198 -6.98 -10.87 -24.00
CA PHE A 198 -7.35 -10.43 -22.66
C PHE A 198 -8.87 -10.32 -22.48
N ILE A 199 -9.58 -9.79 -23.47
CA ILE A 199 -11.05 -9.76 -23.47
C ILE A 199 -11.63 -11.19 -23.40
N SER A 200 -11.14 -12.09 -24.26
CA SER A 200 -11.64 -13.48 -24.29
C SER A 200 -11.39 -14.25 -23.00
N MET A 201 -10.26 -14.01 -22.33
CA MET A 201 -9.88 -14.67 -21.08
C MET A 201 -10.77 -14.25 -19.91
N ASN A 202 -11.38 -13.06 -19.97
CA ASN A 202 -12.24 -12.52 -18.91
C ASN A 202 -13.74 -12.60 -19.26
N ARG A 203 -14.13 -13.44 -20.22
CA ARG A 203 -15.55 -13.72 -20.49
C ARG A 203 -16.19 -14.46 -19.32
N GLY A 204 -17.44 -14.12 -19.00
CA GLY A 204 -18.20 -14.71 -17.90
C GLY A 204 -17.75 -14.29 -16.49
N ILE A 205 -16.77 -13.40 -16.35
CA ILE A 205 -16.20 -13.01 -15.05
C ILE A 205 -17.19 -12.26 -14.15
N ASN A 206 -18.23 -11.65 -14.72
CA ASN A 206 -19.18 -10.81 -14.00
C ASN A 206 -20.42 -11.61 -13.60
N GLU A 207 -20.26 -12.56 -12.67
CA GLU A 207 -21.31 -13.49 -12.22
C GLU A 207 -21.92 -14.33 -13.36
N GLY A 208 -21.07 -14.82 -14.27
CA GLY A 208 -21.49 -15.56 -15.47
C GLY A 208 -21.80 -14.67 -16.67
N GLY A 209 -21.84 -13.35 -16.50
CA GLY A 209 -21.95 -12.37 -17.58
C GLY A 209 -20.59 -11.79 -18.02
N ASP A 210 -20.60 -11.05 -19.13
CA ASP A 210 -19.42 -10.37 -19.66
C ASP A 210 -19.33 -8.92 -19.16
N LEU A 211 -18.11 -8.43 -18.94
CA LEU A 211 -17.85 -7.00 -18.74
C LEU A 211 -17.84 -6.27 -20.09
N PRO A 212 -18.12 -4.95 -20.12
CA PRO A 212 -18.04 -4.16 -21.35
C PRO A 212 -16.65 -4.28 -22.00
N GLU A 213 -16.61 -4.58 -23.31
CA GLU A 213 -15.32 -4.71 -24.03
C GLU A 213 -14.47 -3.45 -23.95
N GLU A 214 -15.11 -2.27 -23.99
CA GLU A 214 -14.42 -0.98 -23.88
C GLU A 214 -13.72 -0.84 -22.52
N LEU A 215 -14.35 -1.30 -21.43
CA LEU A 215 -13.74 -1.30 -20.10
C LEU A 215 -12.48 -2.17 -20.10
N LEU A 216 -12.57 -3.41 -20.58
CA LEU A 216 -11.44 -4.34 -20.63
C LEU A 216 -10.31 -3.83 -21.53
N ARG A 217 -10.65 -3.20 -22.66
CA ARG A 217 -9.68 -2.56 -23.57
C ARG A 217 -8.95 -1.41 -22.89
N ASN A 218 -9.68 -0.53 -22.20
CA ASN A 218 -9.08 0.59 -21.46
C ASN A 218 -8.13 0.10 -20.34
N LEU A 219 -8.50 -0.95 -19.61
CA LEU A 219 -7.64 -1.57 -18.59
C LEU A 219 -6.37 -2.17 -19.22
N TYR A 220 -6.53 -2.92 -20.32
CA TYR A 220 -5.40 -3.50 -21.05
C TYR A 220 -4.44 -2.44 -21.58
N ASP A 221 -4.96 -1.41 -22.26
CA ASP A 221 -4.14 -0.34 -22.85
C ASP A 221 -3.43 0.47 -21.75
N SER A 222 -4.06 0.68 -20.60
CA SER A 222 -3.41 1.32 -19.45
C SER A 222 -2.20 0.51 -18.97
N ILE A 223 -2.34 -0.80 -18.76
CA ILE A 223 -1.21 -1.65 -18.36
C ILE A 223 -0.15 -1.70 -19.45
N LYS A 224 -0.54 -1.87 -20.71
CA LYS A 224 0.40 -1.91 -21.83
C LYS A 224 1.22 -0.64 -21.96
N SER A 225 0.59 0.52 -21.72
CA SER A 225 1.25 1.83 -21.81
C SER A 225 2.26 2.06 -20.68
N GLU A 226 1.95 1.63 -19.46
CA GLU A 226 2.80 1.84 -18.29
C GLU A 226 2.73 0.61 -17.37
N PRO A 227 3.83 -0.09 -17.07
CA PRO A 227 3.82 -1.18 -16.08
C PRO A 227 3.47 -0.66 -14.68
N PHE A 228 3.07 -1.55 -13.77
CA PHE A 228 2.98 -1.18 -12.36
C PHE A 228 4.33 -0.68 -11.86
N LYS A 229 4.31 0.45 -11.14
CA LYS A 229 5.49 1.00 -10.47
C LYS A 229 5.51 0.45 -9.06
N ILE A 230 6.49 -0.38 -8.77
CA ILE A 230 6.67 -0.91 -7.42
C ILE A 230 7.69 -0.03 -6.70
N PRO A 231 7.36 0.45 -5.50
CA PRO A 231 8.32 1.19 -4.72
C PRO A 231 9.41 0.26 -4.17
N GLU A 232 10.65 0.75 -4.10
CA GLU A 232 11.82 -0.03 -3.66
C GLU A 232 12.06 -1.30 -4.51
N ASP A 233 11.99 -1.15 -5.85
CA ASP A 233 12.09 -2.26 -6.81
C ASP A 233 13.46 -2.96 -6.81
N ASP A 234 13.53 -4.14 -6.19
CA ASP A 234 14.67 -5.07 -6.24
C ASP A 234 14.57 -6.10 -7.38
N GLY A 235 13.54 -6.02 -8.24
CA GLY A 235 13.33 -6.91 -9.38
C GLY A 235 12.73 -8.29 -9.04
N ASN A 236 12.49 -8.58 -7.76
CA ASN A 236 11.86 -9.82 -7.29
C ASN A 236 10.39 -9.63 -6.90
N ASP A 237 9.78 -8.50 -7.25
CA ASP A 237 8.40 -8.22 -6.90
C ASP A 237 7.41 -9.20 -7.53
N LEU A 238 6.33 -9.48 -6.80
CA LEU A 238 5.29 -10.41 -7.22
C LEU A 238 4.66 -10.00 -8.55
N THR A 239 4.44 -8.71 -8.80
CA THR A 239 3.81 -8.21 -10.04
C THR A 239 4.63 -8.44 -11.31
N HIS A 240 5.90 -8.86 -11.16
CA HIS A 240 6.76 -9.33 -12.25
C HIS A 240 6.89 -10.85 -12.30
N THR A 241 6.42 -11.57 -11.27
CA THR A 241 6.56 -13.02 -11.12
C THR A 241 5.23 -13.77 -11.05
N PHE A 242 4.08 -13.09 -11.16
CA PHE A 242 2.78 -13.71 -11.45
C PHE A 242 2.79 -14.32 -12.87
N PHE A 243 3.33 -15.51 -13.01
CA PHE A 243 3.29 -16.28 -14.25
C PHE A 243 2.00 -17.08 -14.35
N ASN A 244 1.46 -17.21 -15.56
CA ASN A 244 0.52 -18.28 -15.86
C ASN A 244 1.28 -19.62 -15.82
N PRO A 245 1.00 -20.53 -14.86
CA PRO A 245 1.67 -21.81 -14.78
C PRO A 245 1.13 -22.84 -15.76
N ASP A 246 -0.04 -22.60 -16.35
CA ASP A 246 -0.60 -23.45 -17.39
C ASP A 246 0.28 -23.35 -18.63
N ARG A 247 0.96 -24.46 -18.92
CA ARG A 247 1.71 -24.66 -20.15
C ARG A 247 1.22 -25.92 -20.81
N GLU A 248 0.73 -25.76 -22.02
CA GLU A 248 0.40 -26.85 -22.92
C GLU A 248 1.49 -26.97 -23.98
N GLY A 249 1.96 -28.20 -24.20
CA GLY A 249 3.02 -28.42 -25.18
C GLY A 249 3.24 -29.89 -25.50
N TRP A 250 3.72 -30.12 -26.72
CA TRP A 250 4.22 -31.42 -27.12
C TRP A 250 5.62 -31.62 -26.55
N LEU A 251 5.80 -32.65 -25.73
CA LEU A 251 7.10 -33.02 -25.18
C LEU A 251 7.45 -34.45 -25.60
N LEU A 252 8.73 -34.67 -25.87
CA LEU A 252 9.30 -36.00 -26.03
C LEU A 252 9.72 -36.50 -24.66
N LYS A 253 9.08 -37.57 -24.18
CA LYS A 253 9.42 -38.16 -22.88
C LYS A 253 10.31 -39.38 -23.12
N LEU A 254 11.54 -39.32 -22.64
CA LEU A 254 12.42 -40.48 -22.57
C LEU A 254 11.93 -41.40 -21.46
N VAL A 255 11.49 -42.60 -21.82
CA VAL A 255 11.10 -43.63 -20.85
C VAL A 255 12.36 -44.42 -20.49
N ASN A 256 12.70 -44.48 -19.20
CA ASN A 256 13.80 -45.33 -18.72
C ASN A 256 13.38 -46.81 -18.79
N ALA A 257 13.47 -47.38 -19.99
CA ALA A 257 13.38 -48.80 -20.28
C ALA A 257 14.71 -49.26 -20.92
N PRO A 258 15.08 -50.55 -20.85
CA PRO A 258 16.32 -51.06 -21.43
C PRO A 258 16.43 -50.85 -22.96
N CYS A 259 15.32 -50.52 -23.63
CA CYS A 259 15.30 -50.02 -25.00
C CYS A 259 14.81 -48.56 -24.97
N LYS A 260 15.62 -47.61 -25.47
CA LYS A 260 15.25 -46.19 -25.56
C LYS A 260 14.10 -46.03 -26.57
N GLN A 261 12.86 -45.95 -26.08
CA GLN A 261 11.70 -45.61 -26.90
C GLN A 261 11.36 -44.13 -26.68
N GLU A 262 11.27 -43.35 -27.76
CA GLU A 262 10.83 -41.95 -27.74
C GLU A 262 9.33 -41.88 -28.05
N ASN A 263 8.52 -41.41 -27.10
CA ASN A 263 7.11 -41.13 -27.32
C ASN A 263 6.82 -39.63 -27.21
N ARG A 264 6.13 -39.09 -28.22
CA ARG A 264 5.64 -37.71 -28.25
C ARG A 264 4.27 -37.68 -27.59
N ASN A 265 4.19 -37.08 -26.40
CA ASN A 265 2.94 -36.97 -25.65
C ASN A 265 2.58 -35.49 -25.47
N MET A 266 1.28 -35.19 -25.53
CA MET A 266 0.76 -33.91 -25.07
C MET A 266 0.76 -33.93 -23.55
N LEU A 267 1.53 -33.05 -22.93
CA LEU A 267 1.54 -32.89 -21.48
C LEU A 267 0.86 -31.57 -21.14
N THR A 268 -0.17 -31.65 -20.30
CA THR A 268 -0.75 -30.51 -19.58
C THR A 268 -0.15 -30.53 -18.17
N ASN A 269 0.70 -29.56 -17.84
CA ASN A 269 1.28 -29.45 -16.50
C ASN A 269 0.27 -28.82 -15.53
N MET A 270 -0.69 -29.61 -15.02
CA MET A 270 -1.48 -29.20 -13.86
C MET A 270 -0.70 -29.54 -12.57
N THR A 271 0.16 -28.63 -12.11
CA THR A 271 0.94 -28.84 -10.88
C THR A 271 0.27 -28.09 -9.72
N LYS A 272 -0.18 -28.88 -8.73
CA LYS A 272 -1.03 -28.54 -7.57
C LYS A 272 -0.70 -27.24 -6.82
N GLY A 273 -1.77 -26.51 -6.54
CA GLY A 273 -1.86 -25.23 -5.81
C GLY A 273 -3.26 -24.66 -5.98
N LEU A 274 -4.26 -25.45 -5.56
CA LEU A 274 -5.69 -25.24 -5.86
C LEU A 274 -6.24 -23.99 -5.14
N PHE A 275 -6.55 -22.92 -5.88
CA PHE A 275 -7.61 -21.99 -5.50
C PHE A 275 -8.76 -22.19 -6.48
N MET A 276 -9.74 -23.00 -6.05
CA MET A 276 -11.06 -23.04 -6.67
C MET A 276 -11.92 -22.02 -5.92
N LEU A 277 -12.28 -20.91 -6.55
CA LEU A 277 -13.35 -20.07 -6.02
C LEU A 277 -14.68 -20.85 -6.13
N PRO A 278 -15.49 -20.95 -5.06
CA PRO A 278 -16.76 -21.65 -5.14
C PRO A 278 -17.69 -20.93 -6.13
N GLY A 279 -17.93 -21.53 -7.31
CA GLY A 279 -18.94 -21.04 -8.26
C GLY A 279 -18.42 -20.61 -9.64
N THR A 280 -17.11 -20.52 -9.85
CA THR A 280 -16.54 -20.18 -11.18
C THR A 280 -15.81 -21.36 -11.79
N ASN A 281 -16.11 -21.71 -13.05
CA ASN A 281 -15.37 -22.71 -13.84
C ASN A 281 -13.99 -22.18 -14.35
N GLN A 282 -13.42 -21.17 -13.69
CA GLN A 282 -12.13 -20.58 -14.06
C GLN A 282 -11.07 -20.92 -13.00
N GLU A 283 -10.00 -21.58 -13.45
CA GLU A 283 -8.80 -21.85 -12.66
C GLU A 283 -7.88 -20.62 -12.71
N PHE A 284 -7.59 -20.02 -11.55
CA PHE A 284 -6.56 -18.97 -11.44
C PHE A 284 -5.42 -19.50 -10.60
N TRP A 285 -4.22 -19.45 -11.17
CA TRP A 285 -3.03 -19.96 -10.54
C TRP A 285 -2.04 -18.84 -10.22
N VAL A 286 -1.66 -18.73 -8.95
CA VAL A 286 -0.59 -17.84 -8.50
C VAL A 286 0.61 -18.69 -8.12
N ALA A 287 1.65 -18.69 -8.95
CA ALA A 287 2.96 -19.22 -8.55
C ALA A 287 3.70 -18.14 -7.75
N ALA A 288 3.69 -18.23 -6.41
CA ALA A 288 4.72 -17.58 -5.62
C ALA A 288 6.03 -18.35 -5.86
N SER A 289 7.01 -17.71 -6.48
CA SER A 289 8.36 -18.28 -6.61
C SER A 289 8.94 -18.51 -5.23
N THR A 290 8.92 -19.74 -4.74
CA THR A 290 9.81 -20.19 -3.68
C THR A 290 11.20 -20.38 -4.27
N HIS A 291 12.14 -19.50 -3.90
CA HIS A 291 13.56 -19.79 -3.87
C HIS A 291 14.05 -19.58 -2.45
#